data_AF-A0A1B1WA56-F1
#
_entry.id   AF-A0A1B1WA56-F1
#
_cell.length_a   1.000
_cell.length_b   1.000
_cell.length_c   1.000
_cell.angle_alpha   90.00
_cell.angle_beta   90.00
_cell.angle_gamma   90.00
#
_symmetry.space_group_name_H-M   'P 1'
#
loop_
_entity.id
_entity.type
_entity.pdbx_description
1 polymer ?
#
loop_
_entity_poly.entity_id
_entity_poly.type
_entity_poly.pdbx_seq_one_letter_code
_entity_poly.pdbx_strand_id
1 'polypeptide(L)'
;VDFSSISAPHYEDIPFTRADPMVTDYKYDLKLQEYQSAIKVEPASPPYYSEKTQLYNRPHEEPSNSLMAIECRVCGDKASGFHYGVHACEGCKGFFRRTIRLKLIYDRCDLNCRIHKKSRNKCQYCRFQKCLAVGMSHNAIRFGRMPQAEKEKLLAEISSDIDQLNPESADLRALAKHLYDSYIKSFP
;
A
#
# COMPACT_ATOMS: atom_id res chain seq x y z
N VAL A 1 32.79 15.45 64.33
CA VAL A 1 33.84 14.52 63.87
C VAL A 1 33.77 14.45 62.37
N ASP A 2 34.88 14.83 61.76
CA ASP A 2 35.18 14.96 60.34
C ASP A 2 35.09 13.63 59.58
N PHE A 3 34.75 13.71 58.29
CA PHE A 3 35.49 12.97 57.26
C PHE A 3 35.58 13.82 55.98
N SER A 4 36.59 14.67 55.98
CA SER A 4 37.34 15.21 54.84
C SER A 4 37.76 14.05 53.90
N SER A 5 37.97 14.12 52.57
CA SER A 5 38.39 15.16 51.63
C SER A 5 38.45 14.54 50.20
N ILE A 6 38.80 15.39 49.22
CA ILE A 6 39.53 15.12 47.95
C ILE A 6 38.64 15.07 46.69
N SER A 7 38.38 16.22 46.03
CA SER A 7 39.16 16.92 44.98
C SER A 7 38.99 16.35 43.56
N ALA A 8 38.37 17.14 42.69
CA ALA A 8 38.35 16.93 41.23
C ALA A 8 39.30 17.94 40.55
N PRO A 9 40.08 17.55 39.54
CA PRO A 9 40.74 18.51 38.65
C PRO A 9 39.99 18.67 37.32
N HIS A 10 39.97 19.93 36.87
CA HIS A 10 39.62 20.45 35.55
C HIS A 10 40.66 20.03 34.48
N TYR A 11 40.24 19.72 33.24
CA TYR A 11 40.97 20.07 32.01
C TYR A 11 40.11 19.92 30.73
N GLU A 12 40.48 20.65 29.69
CA GLU A 12 39.75 21.19 28.54
C GLU A 12 39.66 20.31 27.26
N ASP A 13 38.62 20.58 26.45
CA ASP A 13 38.44 20.70 24.98
C ASP A 13 39.16 19.88 23.86
N ILE A 14 38.31 19.33 22.95
CA ILE A 14 38.34 19.32 21.44
C ILE A 14 39.38 18.40 20.68
N PRO A 15 39.17 17.89 19.42
CA PRO A 15 38.08 17.12 18.79
C PRO A 15 38.55 15.77 18.16
N PHE A 16 37.65 14.84 17.83
CA PHE A 16 37.98 13.62 17.05
C PHE A 16 37.68 13.78 15.56
N THR A 17 38.73 13.86 14.73
CA THR A 17 38.70 13.47 13.30
C THR A 17 39.09 12.00 13.20
N ARG A 18 38.30 11.17 12.50
CA ARG A 18 38.70 9.80 12.14
C ARG A 18 38.78 9.63 10.63
N ALA A 19 39.95 9.16 10.22
CA ALA A 19 40.41 8.87 8.87
C ALA A 19 39.92 7.51 8.33
N ASP A 20 40.05 7.36 7.01
CA ASP A 20 39.91 6.14 6.19
C ASP A 20 40.69 4.92 6.71
N PRO A 21 40.33 3.72 6.21
CA PRO A 21 41.34 2.72 5.89
C PRO A 21 41.20 2.17 4.47
N MET A 22 42.27 2.30 3.68
CA MET A 22 42.65 1.37 2.62
C MET A 22 43.71 0.41 3.14
N VAL A 23 43.44 -0.90 3.17
CA VAL A 23 44.46 -1.95 3.02
C VAL A 23 43.83 -3.15 2.29
N THR A 24 44.49 -3.49 1.19
CA THR A 24 44.29 -4.56 0.22
C THR A 24 44.78 -5.93 0.71
N ASP A 25 44.08 -7.02 0.34
CA ASP A 25 44.61 -8.38 0.43
C ASP A 25 44.44 -9.13 -0.91
N TYR A 26 45.56 -9.61 -1.41
CA TYR A 26 45.87 -10.06 -2.76
C TYR A 26 46.18 -11.54 -2.68
N LYS A 27 45.14 -12.38 -2.57
CA LYS A 27 45.37 -13.82 -2.48
C LYS A 27 44.29 -14.73 -3.07
N TYR A 28 43.20 -14.18 -3.58
CA TYR A 28 42.13 -14.98 -4.20
C TYR A 28 42.09 -14.94 -5.73
N ASP A 29 43.02 -14.22 -6.38
CA ASP A 29 42.94 -13.91 -7.82
C ASP A 29 44.04 -14.57 -8.69
N LEU A 30 44.70 -15.63 -8.19
CA LEU A 30 45.73 -16.37 -8.96
C LEU A 30 45.36 -17.83 -9.29
N LYS A 31 44.19 -18.33 -8.84
CA LYS A 31 43.82 -19.76 -9.01
C LYS A 31 42.74 -20.03 -10.05
N LEU A 32 42.25 -19.02 -10.77
CA LEU A 32 41.28 -19.19 -11.87
C LEU A 32 41.89 -19.03 -13.27
N GLN A 33 43.13 -18.55 -13.38
CA GLN A 33 43.78 -18.25 -14.66
C GLN A 33 44.30 -19.50 -15.40
N GLU A 34 44.46 -20.65 -14.73
CA GLU A 34 45.12 -21.83 -15.32
C GLU A 34 44.19 -22.85 -15.99
N TYR A 35 42.87 -22.64 -16.02
CA TYR A 35 41.94 -23.57 -16.69
C TYR A 35 41.59 -23.18 -18.14
N GLN A 36 42.19 -22.12 -18.69
CA GLN A 36 41.80 -21.54 -19.97
C GLN A 36 42.66 -21.94 -21.19
N SER A 37 43.13 -23.19 -21.25
CA SER A 37 43.94 -23.64 -22.40
C SER A 37 43.72 -25.12 -22.78
N ALA A 38 42.62 -25.44 -23.50
CA ALA A 38 42.59 -26.49 -24.55
C ALA A 38 41.17 -26.72 -25.17
N ILE A 39 40.88 -25.97 -26.24
CA ILE A 39 40.13 -26.26 -27.49
C ILE A 39 39.16 -27.49 -27.55
N LYS A 40 37.86 -27.28 -27.88
CA LYS A 40 37.23 -27.52 -29.22
C LYS A 40 35.67 -27.51 -29.25
N VAL A 41 35.16 -26.51 -29.99
CA VAL A 41 33.99 -26.40 -30.91
C VAL A 41 32.58 -26.91 -30.55
N GLU A 42 31.59 -25.99 -30.57
CA GLU A 42 30.28 -26.12 -31.27
C GLU A 42 29.49 -24.76 -31.31
N PRO A 43 28.41 -24.59 -32.11
CA PRO A 43 28.37 -23.71 -33.30
C PRO A 43 27.68 -22.33 -33.11
N ALA A 44 27.64 -21.56 -34.21
CA ALA A 44 27.26 -20.16 -34.29
C ALA A 44 25.82 -19.82 -33.83
N SER A 45 25.71 -18.74 -33.06
CA SER A 45 24.46 -18.10 -32.66
C SER A 45 23.78 -17.36 -33.83
N PRO A 46 22.44 -17.24 -33.86
CA PRO A 46 21.73 -16.49 -34.91
C PRO A 46 22.04 -14.99 -34.81
N PRO A 47 22.01 -14.24 -35.94
CA PRO A 47 22.40 -12.85 -35.97
C PRO A 47 21.42 -11.96 -35.19
N TYR A 48 22.02 -11.12 -34.34
CA TYR A 48 21.42 -9.97 -33.69
C TYR A 48 20.97 -8.96 -34.74
N TYR A 49 19.67 -8.64 -34.77
CA TYR A 49 19.16 -7.43 -35.41
C TYR A 49 18.89 -6.39 -34.32
N SER A 50 19.68 -5.31 -34.34
CA SER A 50 19.54 -4.18 -33.43
C SER A 50 18.47 -3.21 -33.91
N GLU A 51 17.44 -3.07 -33.08
CA GLU A 51 16.87 -1.80 -32.60
C GLU A 51 16.14 -0.87 -33.58
N LYS A 52 14.82 -0.75 -33.35
CA LYS A 52 14.13 0.54 -33.09
C LYS A 52 12.69 0.26 -32.65
N THR A 53 12.40 0.52 -31.37
CA THR A 53 11.28 1.38 -30.91
C THR A 53 11.36 1.46 -29.38
N GLN A 54 11.43 2.70 -28.89
CA GLN A 54 11.43 3.10 -27.50
C GLN A 54 10.04 2.92 -26.85
N LEU A 55 10.03 2.89 -25.50
CA LEU A 55 8.88 2.77 -24.59
C LEU A 55 8.29 1.34 -24.59
N TYR A 56 8.09 0.63 -23.47
CA TYR A 56 7.57 1.06 -22.18
C TYR A 56 8.13 0.15 -21.07
N ASN A 57 8.54 0.74 -19.95
CA ASN A 57 8.53 0.05 -18.65
C ASN A 57 7.11 -0.48 -18.44
N ARG A 58 6.94 -1.80 -18.28
CA ARG A 58 5.70 -2.38 -17.74
C ARG A 58 5.80 -2.33 -16.22
N PRO A 59 5.06 -1.47 -15.50
CA PRO A 59 4.64 -1.84 -14.17
C PRO A 59 3.71 -3.04 -14.32
N HIS A 60 3.82 -3.97 -13.38
CA HIS A 60 2.86 -5.03 -13.18
C HIS A 60 1.53 -4.39 -12.73
N GLU A 61 0.74 -3.90 -13.69
CA GLU A 61 -0.60 -3.36 -13.46
C GLU A 61 -1.54 -4.52 -13.18
N GLU A 62 -1.73 -4.83 -11.88
CA GLU A 62 -2.90 -5.57 -11.40
C GLU A 62 -4.18 -4.88 -11.93
N PRO A 63 -5.01 -5.55 -12.73
CA PRO A 63 -6.11 -4.89 -13.46
C PRO A 63 -7.34 -4.60 -12.58
N SER A 64 -7.18 -4.16 -11.33
CA SER A 64 -8.32 -3.96 -10.41
C SER A 64 -8.56 -2.54 -9.89
N ASN A 65 -7.68 -1.56 -10.16
CA ASN A 65 -7.78 -0.25 -9.48
C ASN A 65 -8.43 0.89 -10.28
N SER A 66 -8.62 0.74 -11.59
CA SER A 66 -9.05 1.85 -12.45
C SER A 66 -10.58 2.01 -12.54
N LEU A 67 -11.33 0.94 -12.26
CA LEU A 67 -12.80 0.90 -12.37
C LEU A 67 -13.53 1.20 -11.06
N MET A 68 -12.80 1.34 -9.95
CA MET A 68 -13.39 1.53 -8.62
C MET A 68 -12.64 2.63 -7.88
N ALA A 69 -12.99 3.89 -8.14
CA ALA A 69 -12.53 5.01 -7.32
C ALA A 69 -13.22 4.98 -5.95
N ILE A 70 -12.88 4.00 -5.12
CA ILE A 70 -13.51 3.80 -3.82
C ILE A 70 -13.29 5.04 -2.95
N GLU A 71 -14.36 5.57 -2.39
CA GLU A 71 -14.33 6.76 -1.55
C GLU A 71 -14.11 6.43 -0.07
N CYS A 72 -13.51 7.36 0.65
CA CYS A 72 -13.36 7.29 2.08
C CYS A 72 -14.73 7.41 2.77
N ARG A 73 -15.13 6.37 3.50
CA ARG A 73 -16.41 6.32 4.23
C ARG A 73 -16.59 7.44 5.26
N VAL A 74 -15.50 8.07 5.69
CA VAL A 74 -15.53 9.19 6.66
C VAL A 74 -15.75 10.54 5.98
N CYS A 75 -15.06 10.86 4.88
CA CYS A 75 -15.04 12.23 4.34
C CYS A 75 -15.29 12.35 2.83
N GLY A 76 -15.51 11.24 2.12
CA GLY A 76 -15.73 11.22 0.67
C GLY A 76 -14.49 11.56 -0.18
N ASP A 77 -13.31 11.71 0.42
CA ASP A 77 -12.07 11.84 -0.34
C ASP A 77 -11.64 10.47 -0.91
N LYS A 78 -10.79 10.44 -1.94
CA LYS A 78 -10.31 9.18 -2.54
C LYS A 78 -9.70 8.27 -1.46
N ALA A 79 -10.19 7.05 -1.33
CA ALA A 79 -9.61 6.08 -0.41
C ALA A 79 -8.24 5.63 -0.93
N SER A 80 -7.29 5.47 -0.02
CA SER A 80 -5.98 4.89 -0.34
C SER A 80 -5.91 3.39 -0.08
N GLY A 81 -6.97 2.82 0.51
CA GLY A 81 -7.06 1.40 0.80
C GLY A 81 -7.99 1.10 1.98
N PHE A 82 -7.86 -0.11 2.51
CA PHE A 82 -8.62 -0.61 3.64
C PHE A 82 -7.82 -0.42 4.95
N HIS A 83 -8.18 0.58 5.75
CA HIS A 83 -7.45 0.98 6.96
C HIS A 83 -8.35 0.86 8.18
N TYR A 84 -7.88 0.17 9.22
CA TYR A 84 -8.61 0.00 10.49
C TYR A 84 -10.03 -0.57 10.30
N GLY A 85 -10.21 -1.45 9.31
CA GLY A 85 -11.50 -2.09 9.03
C GLY A 85 -12.42 -1.36 8.05
N VAL A 86 -12.00 -0.25 7.44
CA VAL A 86 -12.85 0.50 6.49
C VAL A 86 -12.06 1.09 5.32
N HIS A 87 -12.76 1.42 4.24
CA HIS A 87 -12.21 2.26 3.18
C HIS A 87 -11.97 3.70 3.65
N ALA A 88 -10.70 4.10 3.67
CA ALA A 88 -10.30 5.41 4.17
C ALA A 88 -9.20 6.07 3.33
N CYS A 89 -9.21 7.39 3.33
CA CYS A 89 -8.13 8.21 2.78
C CYS A 89 -6.97 8.31 3.78
N GLU A 90 -5.78 8.70 3.31
CA GLU A 90 -4.59 8.90 4.16
C GLU A 90 -4.84 9.90 5.30
N GLY A 91 -5.65 10.94 5.04
CA GLY A 91 -5.99 11.94 6.04
C GLY A 91 -6.78 11.38 7.23
N CYS A 92 -7.77 10.52 6.98
CA CYS A 92 -8.58 9.92 8.05
C CYS A 92 -7.85 8.75 8.73
N LYS A 93 -7.08 7.96 7.97
CA LYS A 93 -6.16 6.95 8.52
C LYS A 93 -5.18 7.57 9.52
N GLY A 94 -4.50 8.65 9.14
CA GLY A 94 -3.54 9.33 10.01
C GLY A 94 -4.19 9.99 11.21
N PHE A 95 -5.36 10.62 11.02
CA PHE A 95 -6.14 11.21 12.10
C PHE A 95 -6.53 10.16 13.15
N PHE A 96 -7.18 9.07 12.73
CA PHE A 96 -7.60 7.98 13.62
C PHE A 96 -6.41 7.39 14.38
N ARG A 97 -5.32 7.06 13.68
CA ARG A 97 -4.08 6.54 14.29
C ARG A 97 -3.55 7.48 15.38
N ARG A 98 -3.51 8.78 15.10
CA ARG A 98 -3.01 9.79 16.05
C ARG A 98 -3.91 9.90 17.28
N THR A 99 -5.23 9.97 17.08
CA THR A 99 -6.20 10.04 18.18
C THR A 99 -6.05 8.85 19.12
N ILE A 100 -5.97 7.62 18.58
CA ILE A 100 -5.81 6.41 19.39
C ILE A 100 -4.43 6.35 20.08
N ARG A 101 -3.34 6.54 19.33
CA ARG A 101 -1.97 6.42 19.88
C ARG A 101 -1.69 7.42 20.99
N LEU A 102 -2.16 8.66 20.83
CA LEU A 102 -1.95 9.73 21.80
C LEU A 102 -3.10 9.83 22.81
N LYS A 103 -4.11 8.95 22.74
CA LYS A 103 -5.32 8.97 23.58
C LYS A 103 -5.96 10.36 23.65
N LEU A 104 -6.08 11.03 22.49
CA LEU A 104 -6.63 12.38 22.43
C LEU A 104 -8.14 12.34 22.74
N ILE A 105 -8.56 13.24 23.61
CA ILE A 105 -9.96 13.49 23.93
C ILE A 105 -10.31 14.86 23.34
N TYR A 106 -11.39 14.90 22.55
CA TYR A 106 -11.88 16.13 21.94
C TYR A 106 -13.12 16.61 22.65
N ASP A 107 -13.27 17.94 22.78
CA ASP A 107 -14.46 18.54 23.37
C ASP A 107 -15.72 18.12 22.60
N ARG A 108 -16.75 17.78 23.37
CA ARG A 108 -18.01 17.30 22.82
C ARG A 108 -18.66 18.36 21.93
N CYS A 109 -19.21 17.92 20.81
CA CYS A 109 -19.96 18.77 19.89
C CYS A 109 -21.28 18.08 19.53
N ASP A 110 -22.41 18.70 19.86
CA ASP A 110 -23.74 18.15 19.61
C ASP A 110 -24.35 18.58 18.26
N LEU A 111 -23.60 19.36 17.46
CA LEU A 111 -24.06 19.89 16.16
C LEU A 111 -24.09 18.86 15.02
N ASN A 112 -23.66 17.62 15.27
CA ASN A 112 -23.60 16.54 14.26
C ASN A 112 -22.96 16.99 12.94
N CYS A 113 -21.75 17.56 13.01
CA CYS A 113 -21.12 18.22 11.87
C CYS A 113 -20.96 17.30 10.65
N ARG A 114 -21.35 17.78 9.46
CA ARG A 114 -21.12 17.07 8.20
C ARG A 114 -19.63 17.02 7.84
N ILE A 115 -19.10 15.81 7.73
CA ILE A 115 -17.69 15.56 7.42
C ILE A 115 -17.49 15.29 5.92
N HIS A 116 -16.90 16.25 5.22
CA HIS A 116 -16.50 16.16 3.81
C HIS A 116 -15.02 16.53 3.65
N LYS A 117 -14.42 16.29 2.48
CA LYS A 117 -13.01 16.58 2.19
C LYS A 117 -12.55 17.98 2.66
N LYS A 118 -13.32 19.02 2.36
CA LYS A 118 -13.02 20.42 2.74
C LYS A 118 -13.32 20.75 4.21
N SER A 119 -14.34 20.12 4.80
CA SER A 119 -14.81 20.43 6.16
C SER A 119 -14.26 19.50 7.26
N ARG A 120 -13.58 18.41 6.90
CA ARG A 120 -13.18 17.35 7.85
C ARG A 120 -12.28 17.83 8.99
N ASN A 121 -11.60 18.96 8.85
CA ASN A 121 -10.74 19.51 9.89
C ASN A 121 -11.45 20.54 10.79
N LYS A 122 -12.72 20.87 10.54
CA LYS A 122 -13.45 21.91 11.30
C LYS A 122 -13.86 21.45 12.71
N CYS A 123 -14.18 20.17 12.88
CA CYS A 123 -14.54 19.60 14.19
C CYS A 123 -13.88 18.23 14.36
N GLN A 124 -12.93 18.13 15.28
CA GLN A 124 -12.20 16.89 15.55
C GLN A 124 -13.09 15.84 16.22
N TYR A 125 -13.96 16.27 17.15
CA TYR A 125 -14.93 15.39 17.81
C TYR A 125 -15.84 14.69 16.81
N CYS A 126 -16.58 15.45 15.99
CA CYS A 126 -17.49 14.88 15.00
C CYS A 126 -16.77 14.00 13.96
N ARG A 127 -15.54 14.38 13.58
CA ARG A 127 -14.72 13.56 12.68
C ARG A 127 -14.37 12.21 13.33
N PHE A 128 -13.93 12.21 14.58
CA PHE A 128 -13.56 10.99 15.29
C PHE A 128 -14.77 10.11 15.56
N GLN A 129 -15.90 10.70 15.98
CA GLN A 129 -17.16 9.99 16.12
C GLN A 129 -17.59 9.35 14.81
N LYS A 130 -17.49 10.07 13.68
CA LYS A 130 -17.78 9.47 12.38
C LYS A 130 -16.84 8.32 12.03
N CYS A 131 -15.54 8.42 12.34
CA CYS A 131 -14.60 7.30 12.15
C CYS A 131 -15.10 6.03 12.89
N LEU A 132 -15.48 6.17 14.16
CA LEU A 132 -16.00 5.05 14.96
C LEU A 132 -17.32 4.52 14.39
N ALA A 133 -18.25 5.41 14.03
CA ALA A 133 -19.56 5.06 13.52
C ALA A 133 -19.50 4.28 12.19
N VAL A 134 -18.53 4.56 11.33
CA VAL A 134 -18.34 3.79 10.09
C VAL A 134 -17.58 2.47 10.29
N GLY A 135 -17.14 2.17 11.51
CA GLY A 135 -16.48 0.90 11.85
C GLY A 135 -14.96 0.97 11.96
N MET A 136 -14.32 2.16 12.02
CA MET A 136 -12.88 2.23 12.26
C MET A 136 -12.55 1.69 13.65
N SER A 137 -11.70 0.66 13.70
CA SER A 137 -11.30 0.00 14.95
C SER A 137 -9.81 -0.29 14.98
N HIS A 138 -9.20 -0.07 16.16
CA HIS A 138 -7.82 -0.49 16.42
C HIS A 138 -7.66 -2.02 16.33
N ASN A 139 -8.72 -2.78 16.62
CA ASN A 139 -8.64 -4.24 16.59
C ASN A 139 -8.79 -4.81 15.17
N ALA A 140 -9.22 -3.99 14.21
CA ALA A 140 -9.40 -4.36 12.81
C ALA A 140 -8.16 -4.03 11.94
N ILE A 141 -6.96 -4.03 12.53
CA ILE A 141 -5.72 -3.77 11.80
C ILE A 141 -5.40 -4.98 10.91
N ARG A 142 -5.58 -4.80 9.60
CA ARG A 142 -4.92 -5.60 8.56
C ARG A 142 -4.00 -4.67 7.79
N PHE A 143 -2.88 -5.19 7.29
CA PHE A 143 -1.89 -4.41 6.53
C PHE A 143 -2.45 -4.03 5.14
N GLY A 144 -3.40 -3.09 5.08
CA GLY A 144 -3.97 -2.54 3.84
C GLY A 144 -4.75 -3.53 2.95
N ARG A 145 -4.68 -4.83 3.24
CA ARG A 145 -5.36 -5.89 2.49
C ARG A 145 -6.82 -5.93 2.89
N MET A 146 -7.68 -5.76 1.90
CA MET A 146 -9.11 -5.98 2.02
C MET A 146 -9.40 -7.47 2.20
N PRO A 147 -10.30 -7.89 3.10
CA PRO A 147 -10.80 -9.25 3.14
C PRO A 147 -11.44 -9.67 1.82
N GLN A 148 -11.27 -10.93 1.42
CA GLN A 148 -11.83 -11.45 0.17
C GLN A 148 -13.37 -11.30 0.10
N ALA A 149 -14.07 -11.57 1.21
CA ALA A 149 -15.52 -11.39 1.29
C ALA A 149 -15.95 -9.93 1.06
N GLU A 150 -15.19 -8.96 1.57
CA GLU A 150 -15.47 -7.53 1.34
C GLU A 150 -15.21 -7.15 -0.13
N LYS A 151 -14.15 -7.72 -0.73
CA LYS A 151 -13.86 -7.55 -2.16
C LYS A 151 -15.00 -8.07 -3.01
N GLU A 152 -15.48 -9.29 -2.75
CA GLU A 152 -16.60 -9.90 -3.48
C GLU A 152 -17.88 -9.09 -3.36
N LYS A 153 -18.17 -8.55 -2.17
CA LYS A 153 -19.31 -7.68 -1.95
C LYS A 153 -19.24 -6.41 -2.80
N LEU A 154 -18.09 -5.74 -2.85
CA LEU A 154 -17.90 -4.55 -3.68
C LEU A 154 -18.06 -4.85 -5.18
N LEU A 155 -17.53 -5.99 -5.63
CA LEU A 155 -17.69 -6.43 -7.03
C LEU A 155 -19.18 -6.66 -7.37
N ALA A 156 -19.94 -7.26 -6.44
CA ALA A 156 -21.36 -7.50 -6.62
C ALA A 156 -22.16 -6.18 -6.69
N GLU A 157 -21.89 -5.23 -5.78
CA GLU A 157 -22.52 -3.90 -5.78
C GLU A 157 -22.27 -3.18 -7.13
N ILE A 158 -21.05 -3.24 -7.65
CA ILE A 158 -20.70 -2.57 -8.91
C ILE A 158 -21.33 -3.25 -10.12
N SER A 159 -21.43 -4.58 -10.13
CA SER A 159 -22.19 -5.27 -11.18
C SER A 159 -23.63 -4.78 -11.21
N SER A 160 -24.28 -4.64 -10.04
CA SER A 160 -25.67 -4.18 -9.98
C SER A 160 -25.86 -2.73 -10.43
N ASP A 161 -24.91 -1.83 -10.12
CA ASP A 161 -24.98 -0.44 -10.56
C ASP A 161 -24.82 -0.30 -12.09
N ILE A 162 -23.94 -1.09 -12.69
CA ILE A 162 -23.78 -1.12 -14.17
C ILE A 162 -25.06 -1.63 -14.84
N ASP A 163 -25.67 -2.68 -14.27
CA ASP A 163 -26.90 -3.26 -14.82
C ASP A 163 -28.08 -2.28 -14.75
N GLN A 164 -28.13 -1.42 -13.72
CA GLN A 164 -29.12 -0.34 -13.63
C GLN A 164 -28.87 0.80 -14.63
N LEU A 165 -27.61 1.17 -14.87
CA LEU A 165 -27.25 2.27 -15.77
C LEU A 165 -27.36 1.90 -17.25
N ASN A 166 -27.26 0.62 -17.58
CA ASN A 166 -27.38 0.14 -18.96
C ASN A 166 -28.24 -1.14 -19.03
N PRO A 167 -29.57 -1.00 -19.12
CA PRO A 167 -30.50 -2.12 -19.15
C PRO A 167 -30.27 -3.08 -20.33
N GLU A 168 -29.87 -2.57 -21.50
CA GLU A 168 -29.57 -3.40 -22.67
C GLU A 168 -28.34 -4.31 -22.43
N SER A 169 -27.34 -3.81 -21.69
CA SER A 169 -26.19 -4.65 -21.29
C SER A 169 -26.52 -5.69 -20.23
N ALA A 170 -27.55 -5.45 -19.42
CA ALA A 170 -28.04 -6.39 -18.42
C ALA A 170 -28.78 -7.55 -19.12
N ASP A 171 -29.64 -7.23 -20.09
CA ASP A 171 -30.37 -8.21 -20.90
C ASP A 171 -29.42 -9.12 -21.70
N LEU A 172 -28.40 -8.54 -22.34
CA LEU A 172 -27.38 -9.32 -23.06
C LEU A 172 -26.59 -10.26 -22.13
N ARG A 173 -26.24 -9.81 -20.92
CA ARG A 173 -25.56 -10.66 -19.92
C ARG A 173 -26.47 -11.78 -19.41
N ALA A 174 -27.75 -11.49 -19.17
CA ALA A 174 -28.74 -12.49 -18.78
C ALA A 174 -28.94 -13.56 -19.87
N LEU A 175 -29.04 -13.13 -21.13
CA LEU A 175 -29.14 -14.03 -22.27
C LEU A 175 -27.89 -14.91 -22.41
N ALA A 176 -26.69 -14.32 -22.34
CA ALA A 176 -25.43 -15.05 -22.42
C ALA A 176 -25.33 -16.13 -21.31
N LYS A 177 -25.74 -15.79 -20.09
CA LYS A 177 -25.80 -16.74 -18.97
C LYS A 177 -26.79 -17.87 -19.26
N HIS A 178 -27.99 -17.56 -19.74
CA HIS A 178 -29.01 -18.55 -20.07
C HIS A 178 -28.53 -19.55 -21.14
N LEU A 179 -27.87 -19.05 -22.19
CA LEU A 179 -27.29 -19.88 -23.25
C LEU A 179 -26.19 -20.80 -22.71
N TYR A 180 -25.32 -20.29 -21.84
CA TYR A 180 -24.26 -21.07 -21.21
C TYR A 180 -24.83 -22.18 -20.31
N ASP A 181 -25.77 -21.85 -19.43
CA ASP A 181 -26.40 -22.82 -18.52
C ASP A 181 -27.12 -23.93 -19.33
N SER A 182 -27.77 -23.55 -20.43
CA SER A 182 -28.44 -24.49 -21.34
C SER A 182 -27.43 -25.41 -22.04
N TYR A 183 -26.29 -24.87 -22.47
CA TYR A 183 -25.21 -25.64 -23.09
C TYR A 183 -24.64 -26.69 -22.13
N ILE A 184 -24.25 -26.30 -20.92
CA ILE A 184 -23.70 -27.24 -19.92
C ILE A 184 -24.70 -28.34 -19.56
N LYS A 185 -26.00 -28.01 -19.49
CA LYS A 185 -27.05 -28.99 -19.23
C LYS A 185 -27.26 -29.98 -20.38
N SER A 186 -27.07 -29.51 -21.62
CA SER A 186 -27.30 -30.31 -22.82
C SER A 186 -26.06 -31.10 -23.24
N PHE A 187 -24.88 -30.69 -22.78
CA PHE A 187 -23.58 -31.27 -23.11
C PHE A 187 -22.73 -31.44 -21.84
N PRO A 188 -23.06 -32.42 -20.97
CA PRO A 188 -22.30 -32.76 -19.76
C PRO A 188 -20.96 -33.45 -20.05
#